data_AF-D5ADP8-F1
#
_entry.id   AF-D5ADP8-F1
#
_cell.length_a   1.000
_cell.length_b   1.000
_cell.length_c   1.000
_cell.angle_alpha   90.00
_cell.angle_beta   90.00
_cell.angle_gamma   90.00
#
_symmetry.space_group_name_H-M   'P 1'
#
loop_
_entity.id
_entity.type
_entity.pdbx_description
1 polymer ?
#
loop_
_entity_poly.entity_id
_entity_poly.type
_entity_poly.pdbx_seq_one_letter_code
_entity_poly.pdbx_strand_id
1 'polypeptide(L)'
;MEGRIPIARPAGANPPPAPLFSPNMPPVSPLWQGTQLQQHLMSLLENIELLKALTNELNAIALVKGLGEVVRPTYNSENPESVSGSASVLDGVFPDNRKISENLGEDQKSVLQGLVELIGTKNIDLSTHHCMALEAGKAVQLSLQNLLAPFDVLMHQTGRWEERATMVRITDKRLKVKRNRRWRKKRRQLAAETRRKEDERYEKADREADEWRAREIAKDIARRKVEKMKEIAKIKSNEEKRRLESELELVLIVEKLQELRSIRIQKLKKQGHFLPEEDDKFLERVRAAVEEEERQAAAAADTSAATNAIANAEESRKGMGTIGTGARKEELTNLIQRQTSKENTIDKGLVVSDKSDDAPGDDKKSQPEGNKSAVHDLFGGLPAEFYHYYHGSNADMGTLIEVRRTWDAFIMPGGSRIPAHWVQPPPPADEIWASYLVQKQDGARNQPKRKRGDR
;
A
#
# COMPACT_ATOMS: atom_id res chain seq x y z
N MET A 1 -31.83 64.79 20.68
CA MET A 1 -32.68 64.90 19.49
C MET A 1 -31.77 64.90 18.29
N GLU A 2 -31.80 63.85 17.47
CA GLU A 2 -31.30 63.88 16.10
C GLU A 2 -31.87 62.65 15.40
N GLY A 3 -32.70 62.90 14.38
CA GLY A 3 -33.57 61.93 13.75
C GLY A 3 -32.82 60.99 12.83
N ARG A 4 -33.05 59.68 12.99
CA ARG A 4 -32.73 58.67 11.98
C ARG A 4 -33.66 58.83 10.78
N ILE A 5 -33.08 59.22 9.65
CA ILE A 5 -33.68 59.06 8.33
C ILE A 5 -33.65 57.56 7.99
N PRO A 6 -34.80 56.91 7.70
CA PRO A 6 -34.79 55.54 7.18
C PRO A 6 -34.45 55.55 5.68
N ILE A 7 -33.30 54.98 5.33
CA ILE A 7 -32.95 54.67 3.95
C ILE A 7 -33.87 53.55 3.46
N ALA A 8 -34.72 53.88 2.48
CA ALA A 8 -35.57 52.95 1.79
C ALA A 8 -34.76 51.83 1.13
N ARG A 9 -35.17 50.58 1.37
CA ARG A 9 -34.64 49.38 0.72
C ARG A 9 -35.19 49.35 -0.71
N PRO A 10 -34.37 49.36 -1.77
CA PRO A 10 -34.90 49.24 -3.11
C PRO A 10 -35.56 47.86 -3.28
N ALA A 11 -36.77 47.89 -3.83
CA ALA A 11 -37.61 46.76 -4.16
C ALA A 11 -36.84 45.73 -5.00
N GLY A 12 -37.22 44.45 -4.84
CA GLY A 12 -36.58 43.30 -5.44
C GLY A 12 -36.29 43.49 -6.93
N ALA A 13 -35.02 43.54 -7.27
CA ALA A 13 -34.58 43.25 -8.62
C ALA A 13 -34.87 41.76 -8.88
N ASN A 14 -35.89 41.50 -9.69
CA ASN A 14 -36.12 40.19 -10.27
C ASN A 14 -34.80 39.66 -10.87
N PRO A 15 -34.45 38.38 -10.68
CA PRO A 15 -33.31 37.81 -11.37
C PRO A 15 -33.52 37.99 -12.88
N PRO A 16 -32.47 38.30 -13.66
CA PRO A 16 -32.60 38.43 -15.10
C PRO A 16 -33.21 37.13 -15.65
N PRO A 17 -34.16 37.21 -16.60
CA PRO A 17 -34.76 36.03 -17.19
C PRO A 17 -33.63 35.15 -17.73
N ALA A 18 -33.62 33.89 -17.28
CA ALA A 18 -32.74 32.88 -17.84
C ALA A 18 -32.92 32.88 -19.36
N PRO A 19 -31.84 32.81 -20.17
CA PRO A 19 -31.99 32.73 -21.61
C PRO A 19 -32.86 31.51 -21.91
N LEU A 20 -34.05 31.78 -22.44
CA LEU A 20 -34.96 30.78 -22.97
C LEU A 20 -34.19 30.03 -24.05
N PHE A 21 -33.67 28.85 -23.71
CA PHE A 21 -33.18 27.92 -24.70
C PHE A 21 -34.41 27.41 -25.46
N SER A 22 -34.76 28.10 -26.54
CA SER A 22 -35.68 27.57 -27.54
C SER A 22 -35.13 26.22 -28.02
N PRO A 23 -35.90 25.12 -27.93
CA PRO A 23 -35.46 23.80 -28.38
C PRO A 23 -35.37 23.69 -29.91
N ASN A 24 -35.71 24.75 -30.64
CA ASN A 24 -35.67 24.81 -32.09
C ASN A 24 -34.75 25.96 -32.54
N MET A 25 -33.44 25.74 -32.42
CA MET A 25 -32.46 26.54 -33.15
C MET A 25 -32.49 26.09 -34.62
N PRO A 26 -32.46 27.00 -35.61
CA PRO A 26 -32.28 26.62 -37.01
C PRO A 26 -30.98 25.80 -37.16
N PRO A 27 -30.88 24.94 -38.19
CA PRO A 27 -29.74 24.05 -38.35
C PRO A 27 -28.46 24.89 -38.40
N VAL A 28 -27.64 24.75 -37.36
CA VAL A 28 -26.27 25.28 -37.36
C VAL A 28 -25.60 24.78 -38.64
N SER A 29 -24.80 25.63 -39.30
CA SER A 29 -23.98 25.24 -40.45
C SER A 29 -23.45 23.82 -40.24
N PRO A 30 -23.67 22.87 -41.18
CA PRO A 30 -23.45 21.44 -40.97
C PRO A 30 -22.07 21.11 -40.37
N LEU A 31 -21.07 21.93 -40.73
CA LEU A 31 -19.72 21.93 -40.19
C LEU A 31 -19.63 21.85 -38.65
N TRP A 32 -20.50 22.54 -37.91
CA TRP A 32 -20.44 22.60 -36.44
C TRP A 32 -21.06 21.39 -35.75
N GLN A 33 -21.60 20.43 -36.51
CA GLN A 33 -22.02 19.15 -35.98
C GLN A 33 -20.79 18.33 -35.57
N GLY A 34 -20.86 17.62 -34.44
CA GLY A 34 -19.68 16.99 -33.84
C GLY A 34 -18.93 16.02 -34.76
N THR A 35 -19.65 15.25 -35.57
CA THR A 35 -19.06 14.30 -36.53
C THR A 35 -18.44 15.01 -37.74
N GLN A 36 -19.12 16.02 -38.30
CA GLN A 36 -18.66 16.77 -39.45
C GLN A 36 -17.46 17.66 -39.09
N LEU A 37 -17.49 18.32 -37.94
CA LEU A 37 -16.36 19.09 -37.41
C LEU A 37 -15.14 18.20 -37.21
N GLN A 38 -15.35 16.99 -36.69
CA GLN A 38 -14.27 16.03 -36.48
C GLN A 38 -13.66 15.58 -37.82
N GLN A 39 -14.48 15.20 -38.80
CA GLN A 39 -14.00 14.81 -40.12
C GLN A 39 -13.26 15.97 -40.80
N HIS A 40 -13.81 17.18 -40.74
CA HIS A 40 -13.20 18.39 -41.29
C HIS A 40 -11.84 18.71 -40.67
N LEU A 41 -11.72 18.59 -39.33
CA LEU A 41 -10.46 18.75 -38.62
C LEU A 41 -9.45 17.64 -38.95
N MET A 42 -9.92 16.40 -39.16
CA MET A 42 -9.06 15.30 -39.61
C MET A 42 -8.50 15.55 -41.00
N SER A 43 -9.35 15.97 -41.96
CA SER A 43 -8.90 16.33 -43.31
C SER A 43 -7.92 17.52 -43.32
N LEU A 44 -8.09 18.47 -42.39
CA LEU A 44 -7.12 19.56 -42.22
C LEU A 44 -5.77 19.03 -41.74
N LEU A 45 -5.75 18.11 -40.77
CA LEU A 45 -4.51 17.50 -40.27
C LEU A 45 -3.81 16.66 -41.33
N GLU A 46 -4.57 15.84 -42.07
CA GLU A 46 -4.04 15.01 -43.17
C GLU A 46 -3.40 15.87 -44.26
N ASN A 47 -4.06 16.96 -44.68
CA ASN A 47 -3.48 17.87 -45.66
C ASN A 47 -2.24 18.62 -45.14
N ILE A 48 -2.16 18.90 -43.83
CA ILE A 48 -0.93 19.46 -43.21
C ILE A 48 0.21 18.44 -43.26
N GLU A 49 -0.07 17.17 -43.01
CA GLU A 49 0.92 16.09 -43.11
C GLU A 49 1.39 15.89 -44.55
N LEU A 50 0.47 15.87 -45.52
CA LEU A 50 0.79 15.80 -46.94
C LEU A 50 1.64 17.00 -47.39
N LEU A 51 1.32 18.21 -46.95
CA LEU A 51 2.11 19.40 -47.29
C LEU A 51 3.53 19.32 -46.72
N LYS A 52 3.70 18.80 -45.49
CA LYS A 52 5.02 18.57 -44.89
C LYS A 52 5.82 17.54 -45.69
N ALA A 53 5.19 16.44 -46.10
CA ALA A 53 5.82 15.42 -46.91
C ALA A 53 6.28 16.00 -48.27
N LEU A 54 5.39 16.72 -48.96
CA LEU A 54 5.71 17.39 -50.24
C LEU A 54 6.82 18.45 -50.08
N THR A 55 6.86 19.15 -48.95
CA THR A 55 7.93 20.09 -48.64
C THR A 55 9.28 19.37 -48.53
N ASN A 56 9.31 18.23 -47.85
CA ASN A 56 10.53 17.42 -47.72
C ASN A 56 10.97 16.86 -49.08
N GLU A 57 10.04 16.37 -49.89
CA GLU A 57 10.32 15.89 -51.26
C GLU A 57 10.88 17.00 -52.15
N LEU A 58 10.26 18.18 -52.17
CA LEU A 58 10.73 19.32 -52.96
C LEU A 58 12.10 19.83 -52.51
N ASN A 59 12.37 19.82 -51.20
CA ASN A 59 13.68 20.14 -50.65
C ASN A 59 14.75 19.11 -51.09
N ALA A 60 14.42 17.83 -51.10
CA ALA A 60 15.31 16.78 -51.59
C ALA A 60 15.63 16.93 -53.09
N ILE A 61 14.63 17.28 -53.91
CA ILE A 61 14.85 17.60 -55.33
C ILE A 61 15.75 18.83 -55.48
N ALA A 62 15.54 19.87 -54.68
CA ALA A 62 16.36 21.07 -54.71
C ALA A 62 17.83 20.78 -54.33
N LEU A 63 18.07 19.90 -53.35
CA LEU A 63 19.40 19.43 -52.99
C LEU A 63 20.06 18.67 -54.14
N VAL A 64 19.34 17.74 -54.79
CA VAL A 64 19.84 17.00 -55.95
C VAL A 64 20.19 17.95 -57.11
N LYS A 65 19.33 18.93 -57.40
CA LYS A 65 19.58 19.93 -58.46
C LYS A 65 20.77 20.83 -58.13
N GLY A 66 20.90 21.28 -56.89
CA GLY A 66 22.04 22.11 -56.44
C GLY A 66 23.37 21.37 -56.46
N LEU A 67 23.37 20.05 -56.27
CA LEU A 67 24.55 19.20 -56.44
C LEU A 67 24.91 18.99 -57.92
N GLY A 68 23.92 18.92 -58.81
CA GLY A 68 24.12 18.81 -60.27
C GLY A 68 24.64 20.09 -60.93
N GLU A 69 24.32 21.27 -60.38
CA GLU A 69 24.76 22.56 -60.93
C GLU A 69 26.25 22.86 -60.66
N VAL A 70 26.85 22.20 -59.66
CA VAL A 70 28.29 22.28 -59.34
C VAL A 70 29.14 21.44 -60.31
N VAL A 71 28.54 20.47 -61.01
CA VAL A 71 29.23 19.57 -61.95
C VAL A 71 28.75 19.88 -63.38
N ARG A 72 29.29 20.94 -63.99
CA ARG A 72 29.33 21.09 -65.46
C ARG A 72 30.58 20.39 -65.98
N PRO A 73 30.49 19.29 -66.75
CA PRO A 73 31.64 18.79 -67.49
C PRO A 73 31.83 19.68 -68.72
N THR A 74 32.98 20.34 -68.81
CA THR A 74 33.52 20.80 -70.08
C THR A 74 33.92 19.61 -70.95
N TYR A 75 33.90 19.83 -72.26
CA TYR A 75 34.48 19.09 -73.40
C TYR A 75 33.69 17.98 -74.10
N ASN A 76 33.92 17.99 -75.42
CA ASN A 76 33.21 17.39 -76.55
C ASN A 76 33.63 15.94 -76.83
N SER A 77 32.86 15.32 -77.73
CA SER A 77 33.27 14.41 -78.82
C SER A 77 32.90 12.93 -78.71
N GLU A 78 31.99 12.57 -79.62
CA GLU A 78 31.95 11.37 -80.48
C GLU A 78 31.68 9.95 -79.91
N ASN A 79 30.50 9.50 -80.34
CA ASN A 79 30.12 8.17 -80.85
C ASN A 79 29.43 7.15 -79.91
N PRO A 80 28.36 6.48 -80.39
CA PRO A 80 27.51 5.58 -79.61
C PRO A 80 27.91 4.12 -79.83
N GLU A 81 27.89 3.28 -78.78
CA GLU A 81 27.51 1.87 -78.93
C GLU A 81 27.24 1.20 -77.57
N SER A 82 26.16 0.42 -77.60
CA SER A 82 25.65 -0.61 -76.68
C SER A 82 26.50 -1.04 -75.48
N VAL A 83 25.95 -0.88 -74.27
CA VAL A 83 26.13 -1.85 -73.16
C VAL A 83 24.79 -2.05 -72.43
N SER A 84 24.22 -3.23 -72.66
CA SER A 84 23.24 -3.86 -71.77
C SER A 84 23.95 -4.30 -70.50
N GLY A 85 23.56 -3.76 -69.36
CA GLY A 85 24.05 -4.21 -68.06
C GLY A 85 23.35 -3.47 -66.94
N SER A 86 22.83 -4.21 -65.96
CA SER A 86 22.23 -3.74 -64.72
C SER A 86 23.26 -2.99 -63.86
N ALA A 87 23.67 -1.80 -64.30
CA ALA A 87 24.43 -0.84 -63.52
C ALA A 87 23.41 0.01 -62.74
N SER A 88 23.60 0.07 -61.42
CA SER A 88 22.68 0.77 -60.53
C SER A 88 22.44 2.20 -61.03
N VAL A 89 21.17 2.60 -61.07
CA VAL A 89 20.72 3.95 -61.45
C VAL A 89 21.38 5.07 -60.59
N LEU A 90 22.10 4.69 -59.52
CA LEU A 90 22.91 5.57 -58.68
C LEU A 90 24.24 6.03 -59.29
N ASP A 91 24.85 5.29 -60.22
CA ASP A 91 26.18 5.65 -60.78
C ASP A 91 26.10 6.62 -61.98
N GLY A 92 24.94 6.71 -62.62
CA GLY A 92 24.73 7.61 -63.78
C GLY A 92 24.31 9.03 -63.41
N VAL A 93 23.87 9.28 -62.17
CA VAL A 93 23.34 10.59 -61.75
C VAL A 93 24.36 11.36 -60.87
N PHE A 94 25.36 10.69 -60.28
CA PHE A 94 26.32 11.32 -59.35
C PHE A 94 27.74 10.72 -59.43
N PRO A 95 28.68 11.31 -60.18
CA PRO A 95 30.02 10.77 -60.32
C PRO A 95 30.93 10.94 -59.09
N ASP A 96 30.54 11.69 -58.05
CA ASP A 96 31.47 12.06 -56.96
C ASP A 96 30.83 12.03 -55.54
N ASN A 97 30.31 10.87 -55.14
CA ASN A 97 29.45 10.73 -53.96
C ASN A 97 30.16 10.55 -52.59
N ARG A 98 31.49 10.47 -52.53
CA ARG A 98 32.18 10.16 -51.24
C ARG A 98 32.35 11.36 -50.31
N LYS A 99 32.50 12.59 -50.83
CA LYS A 99 32.74 13.79 -50.01
C LYS A 99 31.46 14.56 -49.60
N ILE A 100 30.37 14.36 -50.33
CA ILE A 100 29.09 15.07 -50.08
C ILE A 100 28.28 14.35 -49.00
N SER A 101 28.34 13.01 -48.95
CA SER A 101 27.63 12.20 -47.94
C SER A 101 28.14 12.44 -46.50
N GLU A 102 29.36 12.94 -46.30
CA GLU A 102 29.90 13.22 -44.96
C GLU A 102 29.32 14.51 -44.33
N ASN A 103 28.77 15.43 -45.12
CA ASN A 103 28.28 16.74 -44.66
C ASN A 103 26.75 16.86 -44.56
N LEU A 104 25.98 15.84 -44.98
CA LEU A 104 24.52 15.81 -44.86
C LEU A 104 24.08 15.17 -43.54
N GLY A 105 23.11 15.77 -42.86
CA GLY A 105 22.48 15.18 -41.67
C GLY A 105 21.75 13.87 -42.00
N GLU A 106 21.61 12.98 -41.01
CA GLU A 106 20.94 11.67 -41.18
C GLU A 106 19.51 11.81 -41.72
N ASP A 107 18.79 12.85 -41.31
CA ASP A 107 17.44 13.18 -41.80
C ASP A 107 17.42 13.54 -43.29
N GLN A 108 18.47 14.19 -43.81
CA GLN A 108 18.54 14.55 -45.22
C GLN A 108 18.87 13.33 -46.10
N LYS A 109 19.69 12.41 -45.57
CA LYS A 109 20.04 11.15 -46.24
C LYS A 109 18.81 10.24 -46.37
N SER A 110 18.00 10.13 -45.33
CA SER A 110 16.79 9.30 -45.37
C SER A 110 15.75 9.82 -46.38
N VAL A 111 15.57 11.14 -46.46
CA VAL A 111 14.65 11.76 -47.44
C VAL A 111 15.17 11.61 -48.88
N LEU A 112 16.48 11.76 -49.10
CA LEU A 112 17.09 11.55 -50.43
C LEU A 112 17.00 10.08 -50.87
N GLN A 113 17.22 9.14 -49.94
CA GLN A 113 17.04 7.72 -50.23
C GLN A 113 15.60 7.39 -50.62
N GLY A 114 14.62 7.92 -49.87
CA GLY A 114 13.20 7.75 -50.19
C GLY A 114 12.83 8.34 -51.57
N LEU A 115 13.43 9.47 -51.95
CA LEU A 115 13.23 10.06 -53.28
C LEU A 115 13.82 9.21 -54.41
N VAL A 116 15.02 8.65 -54.22
CA VAL A 116 15.65 7.76 -55.21
C VAL A 116 14.84 6.48 -55.39
N GLU A 117 14.33 5.90 -54.29
CA GLU A 117 13.43 4.74 -54.34
C GLU A 117 12.11 5.08 -55.06
N LEU A 118 11.55 6.26 -54.83
CA LEU A 118 10.28 6.69 -55.46
C LEU A 118 10.42 6.94 -56.97
N ILE A 119 11.52 7.57 -57.39
CA ILE A 119 11.86 7.80 -58.80
C ILE A 119 12.13 6.47 -59.50
N GLY A 120 12.89 5.57 -58.85
CA GLY A 120 13.21 4.25 -59.39
C GLY A 120 12.00 3.32 -59.52
N THR A 121 11.07 3.35 -58.55
CA THR A 121 9.86 2.53 -58.58
C THR A 121 8.84 3.00 -59.61
N LYS A 122 8.70 4.31 -59.80
CA LYS A 122 7.73 4.88 -60.74
C LYS A 122 8.28 5.11 -62.16
N ASN A 123 9.60 4.97 -62.36
CA ASN A 123 10.30 5.22 -63.62
C ASN A 123 9.98 6.61 -64.21
N ILE A 124 9.96 7.63 -63.35
CA ILE A 124 9.64 9.03 -63.67
C ILE A 124 10.95 9.83 -63.62
N ASP A 125 11.23 10.70 -64.59
CA ASP A 125 12.41 11.54 -64.53
C ASP A 125 12.32 12.61 -63.42
N LEU A 126 13.48 13.05 -62.92
CA LEU A 126 13.54 14.01 -61.81
C LEU A 126 12.81 15.34 -62.13
N SER A 127 12.80 15.76 -63.40
CA SER A 127 12.17 17.01 -63.83
C SER A 127 10.64 16.87 -63.82
N THR A 128 10.09 15.78 -64.36
CA THR A 128 8.65 15.53 -64.29
C THR A 128 8.19 15.25 -62.86
N HIS A 129 8.97 14.52 -62.04
CA HIS A 129 8.67 14.34 -60.62
C HIS A 129 8.60 15.68 -59.86
N HIS A 130 9.51 16.61 -60.18
CA HIS A 130 9.48 17.96 -59.62
C HIS A 130 8.21 18.73 -60.01
N CYS A 131 7.82 18.69 -61.28
CA CYS A 131 6.59 19.33 -61.76
C CYS A 131 5.36 18.74 -61.06
N MET A 132 5.27 17.41 -60.96
CA MET A 132 4.18 16.71 -60.28
C MET A 132 4.11 17.05 -58.78
N ALA A 133 5.24 17.10 -58.09
CA ALA A 133 5.30 17.47 -56.68
C ALA A 133 4.88 18.94 -56.45
N LEU A 134 5.25 19.85 -57.35
CA LEU A 134 4.82 21.25 -57.31
C LEU A 134 3.31 21.40 -57.58
N GLU A 135 2.77 20.66 -58.54
CA GLU A 135 1.33 20.66 -58.85
C GLU A 135 0.52 20.06 -57.71
N ALA A 136 0.98 18.95 -57.12
CA ALA A 136 0.38 18.36 -55.93
C ALA A 136 0.43 19.32 -54.74
N GLY A 137 1.55 20.03 -54.55
CA GLY A 137 1.69 21.06 -53.52
C GLY A 137 0.68 22.20 -53.68
N LYS A 138 0.51 22.71 -54.91
CA LYS A 138 -0.52 23.72 -55.22
C LYS A 138 -1.94 23.19 -54.98
N ALA A 139 -2.22 21.94 -55.34
CA ALA A 139 -3.52 21.31 -55.12
C ALA A 139 -3.84 21.16 -53.61
N VAL A 140 -2.88 20.68 -52.81
CA VAL A 140 -3.03 20.58 -51.35
C VAL A 140 -3.18 21.96 -50.71
N GLN A 141 -2.44 22.96 -51.20
CA GLN A 141 -2.56 24.34 -50.73
C GLN A 141 -3.97 24.91 -50.97
N LEU A 142 -4.53 24.71 -52.17
CA LEU A 142 -5.91 25.12 -52.49
C LEU A 142 -6.93 24.36 -51.62
N SER A 143 -6.71 23.07 -51.39
CA SER A 143 -7.54 22.25 -50.49
C SER A 143 -7.50 22.79 -49.05
N LEU A 144 -6.33 23.14 -48.52
CA LEU A 144 -6.18 23.75 -47.21
C LEU A 144 -6.88 25.11 -47.12
N GLN A 145 -6.78 25.95 -48.14
CA GLN A 145 -7.50 27.23 -48.19
C GLN A 145 -9.01 27.01 -48.13
N ASN A 146 -9.54 26.04 -48.87
CA ASN A 146 -10.96 25.70 -48.84
C ASN A 146 -11.41 25.12 -47.49
N LEU A 147 -10.56 24.31 -46.83
CA LEU A 147 -10.84 23.77 -45.50
C LEU A 147 -10.71 24.83 -44.40
N LEU A 148 -9.90 25.87 -44.58
CA LEU A 148 -9.75 26.97 -43.63
C LEU A 148 -10.81 28.05 -43.81
N ALA A 149 -11.36 28.23 -45.02
CA ALA A 149 -12.35 29.26 -45.33
C ALA A 149 -13.55 29.33 -44.35
N PRO A 150 -14.12 28.21 -43.85
CA PRO A 150 -15.19 28.26 -42.86
C PRO A 150 -14.77 28.83 -41.49
N PHE A 151 -13.47 28.78 -41.18
CA PHE A 151 -12.90 29.36 -39.96
C PHE A 151 -12.47 30.82 -40.14
N ASP A 152 -12.25 31.30 -41.36
CA ASP A 152 -11.90 32.72 -41.62
C ASP A 152 -13.02 33.67 -41.19
N VAL A 153 -14.27 33.25 -41.43
CA VAL A 153 -15.50 33.92 -40.96
C VAL A 153 -15.50 34.09 -39.42
N LEU A 154 -14.79 33.23 -38.70
CA LEU A 154 -14.65 33.28 -37.24
C LEU A 154 -13.51 34.19 -36.79
N MET A 155 -12.38 34.17 -37.50
CA MET A 155 -11.20 34.98 -37.18
C MET A 155 -11.46 36.46 -37.38
N HIS A 156 -12.27 36.82 -38.39
CA HIS A 156 -12.62 38.20 -38.71
C HIS A 156 -13.89 38.70 -37.98
N GLN A 157 -14.50 37.90 -37.10
CA GLN A 157 -15.75 38.20 -36.39
C GLN A 157 -16.95 38.55 -37.31
N THR A 158 -16.84 38.28 -38.61
CA THR A 158 -17.81 38.63 -39.65
C THR A 158 -18.90 37.57 -39.84
N GLY A 159 -18.92 36.52 -39.00
CA GLY A 159 -19.89 35.43 -39.06
C GLY A 159 -21.29 35.71 -38.50
N ARG A 160 -22.23 34.85 -38.91
CA ARG A 160 -23.59 34.84 -38.35
C ARG A 160 -23.52 34.60 -36.84
N TRP A 161 -24.47 35.18 -36.10
CA TRP A 161 -24.48 35.09 -34.63
C TRP A 161 -24.58 33.63 -34.13
N GLU A 162 -25.19 32.73 -34.89
CA GLU A 162 -25.32 31.30 -34.59
C GLU A 162 -23.96 30.59 -34.49
N GLU A 163 -23.06 30.86 -35.43
CA GLU A 163 -21.70 30.27 -35.48
C GLU A 163 -20.83 30.82 -34.35
N ARG A 164 -21.01 32.10 -33.98
CA ARG A 164 -20.35 32.70 -32.82
C ARG A 164 -20.84 32.06 -31.52
N ALA A 165 -22.14 31.79 -31.38
CA ALA A 165 -22.71 31.16 -30.21
C ALA A 165 -22.26 29.69 -30.04
N THR A 166 -22.18 28.91 -31.13
CA THR A 166 -21.67 27.54 -31.06
C THR A 166 -20.20 27.49 -30.65
N MET A 167 -19.40 28.44 -31.13
CA MET A 167 -18.00 28.57 -30.74
C MET A 167 -17.82 28.89 -29.27
N VAL A 168 -18.57 29.86 -28.72
CA VAL A 168 -18.56 30.15 -27.28
C VAL A 168 -18.86 28.87 -26.49
N ARG A 169 -19.89 28.10 -26.89
CA ARG A 169 -20.21 26.82 -26.23
C ARG A 169 -19.08 25.79 -26.32
N ILE A 170 -18.37 25.69 -27.45
CA ILE A 170 -17.22 24.79 -27.61
C ILE A 170 -16.06 25.23 -26.70
N THR A 171 -15.77 26.53 -26.63
CA THR A 171 -14.72 27.07 -25.76
C THR A 171 -15.05 26.85 -24.28
N ASP A 172 -16.31 27.05 -23.88
CA ASP A 172 -16.80 26.78 -22.53
C ASP A 172 -16.68 25.29 -22.18
N LYS A 173 -17.05 24.40 -23.11
CA LYS A 173 -16.85 22.95 -22.94
C LYS A 173 -15.37 22.63 -22.72
N ARG A 174 -14.47 23.22 -23.51
CA ARG A 174 -13.00 23.04 -23.36
C ARG A 174 -12.51 23.50 -21.98
N LEU A 175 -12.92 24.68 -21.52
CA LEU A 175 -12.56 25.21 -20.20
C LEU A 175 -13.14 24.35 -19.07
N LYS A 176 -14.40 23.91 -19.20
CA LYS A 176 -15.07 22.99 -18.26
C LYS A 176 -14.30 21.67 -18.15
N VAL A 177 -13.87 21.09 -19.26
CA VAL A 177 -13.06 19.86 -19.27
C VAL A 177 -11.72 20.07 -18.56
N LYS A 178 -11.01 21.17 -18.85
CA LYS A 178 -9.75 21.53 -18.16
C LYS A 178 -9.95 21.67 -16.64
N ARG A 179 -10.99 22.41 -16.22
CA ARG A 179 -11.34 22.59 -14.81
C ARG A 179 -11.70 21.26 -14.15
N ASN A 180 -12.52 20.44 -14.80
CA ASN A 180 -12.91 19.12 -14.30
C ASN A 180 -11.71 18.18 -14.16
N ARG A 181 -10.75 18.21 -15.09
CA ARG A 181 -9.52 17.42 -14.98
C ARG A 181 -8.70 17.83 -13.74
N ARG A 182 -8.53 19.13 -13.51
CA ARG A 182 -7.85 19.65 -12.31
C ARG A 182 -8.59 19.27 -11.02
N TRP A 183 -9.91 19.42 -11.02
CA TRP A 183 -10.75 19.05 -9.87
C TRP A 183 -10.68 17.55 -9.57
N ARG A 184 -10.78 16.68 -10.59
CA ARG A 184 -10.62 15.23 -10.42
C ARG A 184 -9.25 14.87 -9.86
N LYS A 185 -8.17 15.52 -10.33
CA LYS A 185 -6.82 15.31 -9.81
C LYS A 185 -6.73 15.67 -8.33
N LYS A 186 -7.19 16.87 -7.94
CA LYS A 186 -7.23 17.29 -6.54
C LYS A 186 -8.08 16.36 -5.66
N ARG A 187 -9.24 15.93 -6.15
CA ARG A 187 -10.12 15.01 -5.41
C ARG A 187 -9.47 13.65 -5.16
N ARG A 188 -8.77 13.09 -6.15
CA ARG A 188 -8.00 11.84 -5.96
C ARG A 188 -6.86 12.00 -4.97
N GLN A 189 -6.17 13.14 -5.01
CA GLN A 189 -5.08 13.44 -4.07
C GLN A 189 -5.59 13.52 -2.64
N LEU A 190 -6.69 14.25 -2.40
CA LEU A 190 -7.31 14.32 -1.07
C LEU A 190 -7.76 12.94 -0.58
N ALA A 191 -8.39 12.13 -1.45
CA ALA A 191 -8.79 10.77 -1.09
C ALA A 191 -7.60 9.84 -0.79
N ALA A 192 -6.48 10.01 -1.49
CA ALA A 192 -5.26 9.27 -1.20
C ALA A 192 -4.63 9.71 0.13
N GLU A 193 -4.67 11.01 0.44
CA GLU A 193 -4.17 11.55 1.70
C GLU A 193 -5.02 11.09 2.90
N THR A 194 -6.35 11.05 2.76
CA THR A 194 -7.22 10.52 3.82
C THR A 194 -6.95 9.04 4.07
N ARG A 195 -6.80 8.23 3.01
CA ARG A 195 -6.43 6.80 3.15
C ARG A 195 -5.07 6.63 3.81
N ARG A 196 -4.07 7.38 3.39
CA ARG A 196 -2.75 7.34 4.01
C ARG A 196 -2.81 7.66 5.52
N LYS A 197 -3.61 8.67 5.91
CA LYS A 197 -3.82 9.00 7.33
C LYS A 197 -4.56 7.90 8.09
N GLU A 198 -5.43 7.13 7.43
CA GLU A 198 -6.08 5.95 8.02
C GLU A 198 -5.06 4.82 8.19
N ASP A 199 -4.27 4.52 7.15
CA ASP A 199 -3.20 3.51 7.20
C ASP A 199 -2.19 3.81 8.32
N GLU A 200 -1.73 5.06 8.43
CA GLU A 200 -0.83 5.51 9.51
C GLU A 200 -1.46 5.33 10.91
N ARG A 201 -2.79 5.44 11.03
CA ARG A 201 -3.49 5.18 12.30
C ARG A 201 -3.55 3.69 12.62
N TYR A 202 -3.81 2.85 11.62
CA TYR A 202 -3.80 1.40 11.78
C TYR A 202 -2.40 0.90 12.17
N GLU A 203 -1.37 1.34 11.44
CA GLU A 203 0.02 1.01 11.78
C GLU A 203 0.43 1.47 13.19
N LYS A 204 -0.12 2.60 13.66
CA LYS A 204 0.11 3.05 15.02
C LYS A 204 -0.57 2.13 16.05
N ALA A 205 -1.83 1.76 15.81
CA ALA A 205 -2.56 0.84 16.68
C ALA A 205 -1.90 -0.55 16.74
N ASP A 206 -1.42 -1.05 15.60
CA ASP A 206 -0.71 -2.32 15.51
C ASP A 206 0.59 -2.28 16.32
N ARG A 207 1.38 -1.21 16.17
CA ARG A 207 2.58 -1.00 17.00
C ARG A 207 2.27 -0.95 18.49
N GLU A 208 1.22 -0.24 18.89
CA GLU A 208 0.81 -0.17 20.30
C GLU A 208 0.38 -1.54 20.84
N ALA A 209 -0.32 -2.35 20.02
CA ALA A 209 -0.71 -3.71 20.36
C ALA A 209 0.50 -4.64 20.51
N ASP A 210 1.47 -4.55 19.60
CA ASP A 210 2.71 -5.32 19.67
C ASP A 210 3.56 -4.93 20.88
N GLU A 211 3.68 -3.64 21.17
CA GLU A 211 4.34 -3.16 22.38
C GLU A 211 3.65 -3.66 23.64
N TRP A 212 2.31 -3.66 23.68
CA TRP A 212 1.56 -4.19 24.81
C TRP A 212 1.79 -5.69 24.99
N ARG A 213 1.76 -6.47 23.91
CA ARG A 213 2.07 -7.90 23.92
C ARG A 213 3.49 -8.16 24.41
N ALA A 214 4.47 -7.41 23.93
CA ALA A 214 5.86 -7.53 24.37
C ALA A 214 6.01 -7.25 25.87
N ARG A 215 5.31 -6.22 26.39
CA ARG A 215 5.28 -5.92 27.83
C ARG A 215 4.70 -7.07 28.64
N GLU A 216 3.60 -7.67 28.18
CA GLU A 216 2.96 -8.74 28.94
C GLU A 216 3.80 -10.04 28.92
N ILE A 217 4.37 -10.39 27.76
CA ILE A 217 5.34 -11.48 27.65
C ILE A 217 6.52 -11.25 28.61
N ALA A 218 7.06 -10.03 28.67
CA ALA A 218 8.15 -9.70 29.58
C ALA A 218 7.75 -9.85 31.06
N LYS A 219 6.53 -9.45 31.44
CA LYS A 219 6.01 -9.68 32.79
C LYS A 219 5.89 -11.16 33.11
N ASP A 220 5.38 -11.97 32.19
CA ASP A 220 5.27 -13.42 32.38
C ASP A 220 6.64 -14.09 32.52
N ILE A 221 7.62 -13.67 31.72
CA ILE A 221 9.00 -14.15 31.84
C ILE A 221 9.57 -13.78 33.22
N ALA A 222 9.35 -12.55 33.68
CA ALA A 222 9.80 -12.10 34.99
C ALA A 222 9.14 -12.88 36.15
N ARG A 223 7.81 -13.09 36.09
CA ARG A 223 7.07 -13.91 37.06
C ARG A 223 7.65 -15.33 37.14
N ARG A 224 7.80 -16.00 35.99
CA ARG A 224 8.41 -17.34 35.92
C ARG A 224 9.83 -17.37 36.48
N LYS A 225 10.63 -16.33 36.26
CA LYS A 225 11.99 -16.24 36.81
C LYS A 225 11.98 -16.12 38.34
N VAL A 226 11.09 -15.32 38.91
CA VAL A 226 10.92 -15.19 40.36
C VAL A 226 10.45 -16.50 40.99
N GLU A 227 9.49 -17.18 40.37
CA GLU A 227 9.03 -18.50 40.83
C GLU A 227 10.16 -19.53 40.84
N LYS A 228 10.93 -19.62 39.75
CA LYS A 228 12.14 -20.48 39.71
C LYS A 228 13.15 -20.13 40.80
N MET A 229 13.39 -18.84 41.07
CA MET A 229 14.28 -18.42 42.15
C MET A 229 13.75 -18.83 43.53
N LYS A 230 12.44 -18.73 43.76
CA LYS A 230 11.81 -19.20 45.01
C LYS A 230 11.93 -20.70 45.18
N GLU A 231 11.75 -21.47 44.11
CA GLU A 231 11.93 -22.92 44.12
C GLU A 231 13.36 -23.31 44.46
N ILE A 232 14.35 -22.66 43.83
CA ILE A 232 15.77 -22.84 44.15
C ILE A 232 16.05 -22.50 45.63
N ALA A 233 15.51 -21.40 46.15
CA ALA A 233 15.67 -21.02 47.54
C ALA A 233 15.06 -22.05 48.51
N LYS A 234 13.88 -22.60 48.18
CA LYS A 234 13.23 -23.66 48.96
C LYS A 234 14.05 -24.95 48.97
N ILE A 235 14.60 -25.35 47.82
CA ILE A 235 15.48 -26.51 47.71
C ILE A 235 16.71 -26.33 48.60
N LYS A 236 17.39 -25.17 48.53
CA LYS A 236 18.56 -24.87 49.36
C LYS A 236 18.24 -24.90 50.85
N SER A 237 17.13 -24.29 51.27
CA SER A 237 16.70 -24.30 52.68
C SER A 237 16.37 -25.70 53.18
N ASN A 238 15.73 -26.53 52.36
CA ASN A 238 15.44 -27.92 52.73
C ASN A 238 16.72 -28.76 52.81
N GLU A 239 17.69 -28.53 51.92
CA GLU A 239 18.98 -29.21 51.97
C GLU A 239 19.75 -28.85 53.26
N GLU A 240 19.76 -27.58 53.64
CA GLU A 240 20.37 -27.11 54.88
C GLU A 240 19.68 -27.71 56.12
N LYS A 241 18.35 -27.74 56.14
CA LYS A 241 17.59 -28.44 57.20
C LYS A 241 17.98 -29.90 57.31
N ARG A 242 18.08 -30.61 56.19
CA ARG A 242 18.49 -32.03 56.19
C ARG A 242 19.92 -32.22 56.70
N ARG A 243 20.83 -31.28 56.41
CA ARG A 243 22.19 -31.29 56.97
C ARG A 243 22.16 -31.12 58.49
N LEU A 244 21.45 -30.11 58.98
CA LEU A 244 21.30 -29.86 60.43
C LEU A 244 20.63 -31.02 61.16
N GLU A 245 19.63 -31.67 60.56
CA GLU A 245 18.99 -32.87 61.11
C GLU A 245 20.00 -34.01 61.29
N SER A 246 20.87 -34.26 60.29
CA SER A 246 21.90 -35.29 60.40
C SER A 246 22.99 -34.96 61.43
N GLU A 247 23.34 -33.69 61.59
CA GLU A 247 24.27 -33.24 62.64
C GLU A 247 23.65 -33.42 64.03
N LEU A 248 22.37 -33.07 64.20
CA LEU A 248 21.63 -33.27 65.45
C LEU A 248 21.52 -34.75 65.82
N GLU A 249 21.25 -35.63 64.86
CA GLU A 249 21.21 -37.08 65.09
C GLU A 249 22.56 -37.60 65.60
N LEU A 250 23.67 -37.14 65.02
CA LEU A 250 25.01 -37.49 65.47
C LEU A 250 25.27 -37.01 66.91
N VAL A 251 24.89 -35.77 67.24
CA VAL A 251 25.03 -35.22 68.61
C VAL A 251 24.23 -36.06 69.60
N LEU A 252 23.00 -36.45 69.27
CA LEU A 252 22.16 -37.30 70.11
C LEU A 252 22.81 -38.68 70.36
N ILE A 253 23.42 -39.30 69.33
CA ILE A 253 24.15 -40.56 69.50
C ILE A 253 25.34 -40.39 70.45
N VAL A 254 26.10 -39.29 70.31
CA VAL A 254 27.23 -38.99 71.18
C VAL A 254 26.78 -38.80 72.63
N GLU A 255 25.68 -38.07 72.87
CA GLU A 255 25.10 -37.88 74.20
C GLU A 255 24.70 -39.23 74.84
N LYS A 256 24.03 -40.11 74.08
CA LYS A 256 23.69 -41.46 74.57
C LYS A 256 24.91 -42.33 74.85
N LEU A 257 25.97 -42.22 74.05
CA LEU A 257 27.23 -42.90 74.34
C LEU A 257 27.91 -42.35 75.59
N GLN A 258 27.86 -41.04 75.82
CA GLN A 258 28.37 -40.42 77.05
C GLN A 258 27.57 -40.85 78.28
N GLU A 259 26.24 -40.90 78.20
CA GLU A 259 25.37 -41.45 79.25
C GLU A 259 25.77 -42.91 79.58
N LEU A 260 25.87 -43.78 78.57
CA LEU A 260 26.29 -45.17 78.74
C LEU A 260 27.68 -45.28 79.36
N ARG A 261 28.64 -44.44 78.93
CA ARG A 261 29.99 -44.38 79.51
C ARG A 261 29.91 -44.02 80.99
N SER A 262 29.15 -42.99 81.36
CA SER A 262 29.00 -42.57 82.76
C SER A 262 28.38 -43.66 83.64
N ILE A 263 27.37 -44.37 83.16
CA ILE A 263 26.75 -45.51 83.86
C ILE A 263 27.77 -46.64 84.05
N ARG A 264 28.55 -46.97 83.02
CA ARG A 264 29.59 -48.00 83.08
C ARG A 264 30.70 -47.64 84.07
N ILE A 265 31.15 -46.38 84.05
CA ILE A 265 32.11 -45.83 85.02
C ILE A 265 31.57 -45.94 86.44
N GLN A 266 30.32 -45.53 86.67
CA GLN A 266 29.68 -45.65 87.99
C GLN A 266 29.56 -47.12 88.43
N LYS A 267 29.22 -48.04 87.52
CA LYS A 267 29.16 -49.48 87.82
C LYS A 267 30.54 -50.03 88.22
N LEU A 268 31.58 -49.70 87.47
CA LEU A 268 32.96 -50.12 87.77
C LEU A 268 33.46 -49.54 89.09
N LYS A 269 33.15 -48.26 89.38
CA LYS A 269 33.46 -47.60 90.65
C LYS A 269 32.79 -48.30 91.83
N LYS A 270 31.52 -48.71 91.68
CA LYS A 270 30.79 -49.52 92.69
C LYS A 270 31.38 -50.92 92.88
N GLN A 271 32.01 -51.49 91.85
CA GLN A 271 32.70 -52.79 91.92
C GLN A 271 34.11 -52.70 92.52
N GLY A 272 34.54 -51.52 93.00
CA GLY A 272 35.85 -51.31 93.61
C GLY A 272 36.97 -51.03 92.61
N HIS A 273 36.67 -50.94 91.31
CA HIS A 273 37.62 -50.47 90.32
C HIS A 273 37.68 -48.94 90.36
N PHE A 274 38.72 -48.40 90.99
CA PHE A 274 39.00 -46.97 90.99
C PHE A 274 39.59 -46.59 89.62
N LEU A 275 38.87 -45.78 88.86
CA LEU A 275 39.39 -45.19 87.63
C LEU A 275 40.37 -44.07 88.03
N PRO A 276 41.57 -44.00 87.44
CA PRO A 276 42.53 -42.94 87.74
C PRO A 276 41.93 -41.54 87.49
N GLU A 277 42.30 -40.55 88.32
CA GLU A 277 42.04 -39.10 88.14
C GLU A 277 42.60 -38.53 86.81
N GLU A 278 43.23 -39.38 86.00
CA GLU A 278 43.76 -39.07 84.68
C GLU A 278 42.64 -38.87 83.66
N ASP A 279 41.47 -39.50 83.85
CA ASP A 279 40.31 -39.29 82.97
C ASP A 279 39.80 -37.83 83.02
N ASP A 280 39.79 -37.20 84.20
CA ASP A 280 39.36 -35.81 84.35
C ASP A 280 40.41 -34.83 83.80
N LYS A 281 41.70 -35.09 84.05
CA LYS A 281 42.81 -34.30 83.48
C LYS A 281 42.92 -34.46 81.97
N PHE A 282 42.59 -35.64 81.43
CA PHE A 282 42.53 -35.89 80.00
C PHE A 282 41.34 -35.17 79.37
N LEU A 283 40.14 -35.24 79.97
CA LEU A 283 38.98 -34.49 79.49
C LEU A 283 39.17 -32.97 79.56
N GLU A 284 39.91 -32.48 80.55
CA GLU A 284 40.29 -31.07 80.67
C GLU A 284 41.32 -30.67 79.60
N ARG A 285 42.31 -31.54 79.30
CA ARG A 285 43.22 -31.34 78.14
C ARG A 285 42.51 -31.42 76.80
N VAL A 286 41.55 -32.33 76.63
CA VAL A 286 40.74 -32.45 75.42
C VAL A 286 39.85 -31.22 75.27
N ARG A 287 39.22 -30.73 76.34
CA ARG A 287 38.49 -29.45 76.31
C ARG A 287 39.39 -28.27 75.95
N ALA A 288 40.56 -28.17 76.56
CA ALA A 288 41.52 -27.11 76.24
C ALA A 288 42.03 -27.20 74.79
N ALA A 289 42.25 -28.41 74.28
CA ALA A 289 42.65 -28.62 72.89
C ALA A 289 41.54 -28.28 71.89
N VAL A 290 40.29 -28.65 72.19
CA VAL A 290 39.11 -28.30 71.38
C VAL A 290 38.84 -26.79 71.40
N GLU A 291 38.96 -26.14 72.56
CA GLU A 291 38.82 -24.68 72.67
C GLU A 291 39.92 -23.92 71.92
N GLU A 292 41.14 -24.46 71.93
CA GLU A 292 42.25 -23.90 71.15
C GLU A 292 42.10 -24.15 69.65
N GLU A 293 41.60 -25.32 69.23
CA GLU A 293 41.22 -25.60 67.84
C GLU A 293 40.09 -24.67 67.37
N GLU A 294 39.09 -24.42 68.20
CA GLU A 294 37.99 -23.49 67.90
C GLU A 294 38.49 -22.04 67.76
N ARG A 295 39.42 -21.59 68.62
CA ARG A 295 40.09 -20.28 68.44
C ARG A 295 40.88 -20.23 67.13
N GLN A 296 41.60 -21.29 66.78
CA GLN A 296 42.38 -21.34 65.55
C GLN A 296 41.49 -21.39 64.31
N ALA A 297 40.37 -22.11 64.36
CA ALA A 297 39.36 -22.15 63.31
C ALA A 297 38.70 -20.78 63.13
N ALA A 298 38.39 -20.05 64.22
CA ALA A 298 37.88 -18.69 64.15
C ALA A 298 38.89 -17.72 63.52
N ALA A 299 40.16 -17.76 63.93
CA ALA A 299 41.22 -16.94 63.33
C ALA A 299 41.47 -17.29 61.85
N ALA A 300 41.40 -18.57 61.48
CA ALA A 300 41.49 -19.02 60.09
C ALA A 300 40.27 -18.59 59.26
N ALA A 301 39.07 -18.64 59.83
CA ALA A 301 37.85 -18.17 59.19
C ALA A 301 37.92 -16.65 58.95
N ASP A 302 38.36 -15.86 59.93
CA ASP A 302 38.51 -14.41 59.81
C ASP A 302 39.54 -14.02 58.73
N THR A 303 40.68 -14.72 58.70
CA THR A 303 41.69 -14.50 57.65
C THR A 303 41.20 -14.94 56.27
N SER A 304 40.46 -16.05 56.17
CA SER A 304 39.85 -16.51 54.91
C SER A 304 38.74 -15.58 54.41
N ALA A 305 37.96 -14.98 55.32
CA ALA A 305 36.95 -14.00 54.99
C ALA A 305 37.58 -12.69 54.49
N ALA A 306 38.68 -12.26 55.13
CA ALA A 306 39.45 -11.10 54.70
C ALA A 306 40.10 -11.32 53.31
N THR A 307 40.69 -12.49 53.05
CA THR A 307 41.27 -12.81 51.73
C THR A 307 40.21 -12.91 50.64
N ASN A 308 39.06 -13.53 50.92
CA ASN A 308 37.93 -13.58 49.97
C ASN A 308 37.35 -12.19 49.68
N ALA A 309 37.30 -11.30 50.67
CA ALA A 309 36.88 -9.91 50.47
C ALA A 309 37.87 -9.13 49.59
N ILE A 310 39.17 -9.34 49.77
CA ILE A 310 40.22 -8.75 48.92
C ILE A 310 40.13 -9.30 47.49
N ALA A 311 39.95 -10.62 47.31
CA ALA A 311 39.81 -11.25 46.00
C ALA A 311 38.57 -10.74 45.23
N ASN A 312 37.42 -10.62 45.90
CA ASN A 312 36.21 -10.03 45.31
C ASN A 312 36.39 -8.55 44.94
N ALA A 313 37.12 -7.78 45.75
CA ALA A 313 37.45 -6.39 45.44
C ALA A 313 38.42 -6.28 44.24
N GLU A 314 39.35 -7.23 44.08
CA GLU A 314 40.29 -7.29 42.97
C GLU A 314 39.61 -7.74 41.66
N GLU A 315 38.68 -8.69 41.71
CA GLU A 315 37.83 -9.08 40.56
C GLU A 315 36.92 -7.93 40.10
N SER A 316 36.32 -7.17 41.03
CA SER A 316 35.59 -5.95 40.67
C SER A 316 36.48 -4.90 40.01
N ARG A 317 37.75 -4.78 40.43
CA ARG A 317 38.72 -3.85 39.83
C ARG A 317 39.16 -4.31 38.42
N LYS A 318 39.35 -5.62 38.19
CA LYS A 318 39.60 -6.18 36.84
C LYS A 318 38.40 -6.04 35.91
N GLY A 319 37.17 -6.14 36.43
CA GLY A 319 35.94 -5.90 35.66
C GLY A 319 35.75 -4.46 35.16
N MET A 320 36.41 -3.48 35.79
CA MET A 320 36.36 -2.07 35.38
C MET A 320 37.46 -1.68 34.36
N GLY A 321 38.46 -2.52 34.12
CA GLY A 321 39.57 -2.25 33.20
C GLY A 321 39.27 -2.52 31.72
N THR A 322 38.13 -3.14 31.39
CA THR A 322 37.81 -3.59 30.02
C THR A 322 36.55 -2.92 29.47
N ILE A 323 36.46 -1.59 29.58
CA ILE A 323 35.53 -0.79 28.78
C ILE A 323 36.31 -0.16 27.62
N GLY A 324 36.66 -1.02 26.67
CA GLY A 324 37.03 -0.68 25.30
C GLY A 324 35.97 -1.24 24.37
N THR A 325 35.19 -0.33 23.79
CA THR A 325 34.15 -0.50 22.76
C THR A 325 34.30 -1.70 21.80
N GLY A 326 33.21 -2.45 21.56
CA GLY A 326 32.99 -3.05 20.24
C GLY A 326 32.32 -4.43 20.10
N ALA A 327 32.21 -5.27 21.13
CA ALA A 327 31.99 -6.71 20.90
C ALA A 327 30.78 -7.36 21.61
N ARG A 328 29.65 -6.65 21.80
CA ARG A 328 28.48 -7.20 22.53
C ARG A 328 27.23 -7.51 21.71
N LYS A 329 27.24 -7.30 20.39
CA LYS A 329 26.07 -7.59 19.53
C LYS A 329 26.10 -8.96 18.84
N GLU A 330 27.25 -9.62 18.72
CA GLU A 330 27.38 -10.89 17.99
C GLU A 330 27.20 -12.15 18.87
N GLU A 331 27.37 -12.06 20.19
CA GLU A 331 27.22 -13.23 21.07
C GLU A 331 25.76 -13.56 21.43
N LEU A 332 24.85 -12.57 21.39
CA LEU A 332 23.44 -12.79 21.73
C LEU A 332 22.67 -13.51 20.62
N THR A 333 23.08 -13.33 19.36
CA THR A 333 22.49 -14.02 18.20
C THR A 333 22.91 -15.49 18.14
N ASN A 334 24.15 -15.81 18.54
CA ASN A 334 24.68 -17.17 18.52
C ASN A 334 24.11 -18.08 19.64
N LEU A 335 23.63 -17.49 20.75
CA LEU A 335 23.05 -18.28 21.85
C LEU A 335 21.59 -18.69 21.57
N ILE A 336 20.83 -17.88 20.84
CA ILE A 336 19.43 -18.16 20.48
C ILE A 336 19.37 -19.29 19.44
N GLN A 337 20.30 -19.34 18.49
CA GLN A 337 20.34 -20.37 17.45
C GLN A 337 20.83 -21.74 17.95
N ARG A 338 21.49 -21.80 19.12
CA ARG A 338 21.99 -23.06 19.69
C ARG A 338 20.97 -23.80 20.56
N GLN A 339 19.85 -23.15 20.93
CA GLN A 339 18.78 -23.75 21.72
C GLN A 339 17.63 -24.33 20.88
N THR A 340 17.53 -24.02 19.59
CA THR A 340 16.48 -24.54 18.70
C THR A 340 16.82 -25.83 17.96
N SER A 341 17.99 -26.44 18.23
CA SER A 341 18.49 -27.59 17.45
C SER A 341 18.76 -28.86 18.28
N LYS A 342 18.14 -29.00 19.45
CA LYS A 342 18.25 -30.20 20.30
C LYS A 342 16.88 -30.67 20.81
N GLU A 343 15.99 -30.99 19.90
CA GLU A 343 14.90 -31.93 20.15
C GLU A 343 14.51 -32.54 18.80
N ASN A 344 15.03 -33.75 18.51
CA ASN A 344 14.50 -34.74 17.56
C ASN A 344 15.57 -35.77 17.18
N THR A 345 15.76 -36.80 18.02
CA THR A 345 16.20 -38.15 17.60
C THR A 345 15.85 -39.10 18.74
N ILE A 346 14.81 -39.93 18.62
CA ILE A 346 14.79 -41.42 18.46
C ILE A 346 13.28 -41.73 18.68
N ASP A 347 12.51 -42.52 17.91
CA ASP A 347 12.79 -43.83 17.34
C ASP A 347 11.87 -44.16 16.15
N LYS A 348 12.36 -45.04 15.27
CA LYS A 348 11.59 -45.68 14.20
C LYS A 348 11.15 -47.07 14.67
N GLY A 349 9.90 -47.43 14.41
CA GLY A 349 9.57 -48.77 13.94
C GLY A 349 8.50 -49.55 14.72
N LEU A 350 7.27 -49.52 14.23
CA LEU A 350 6.48 -50.74 14.09
C LEU A 350 5.55 -50.59 12.87
N VAL A 351 5.82 -51.41 11.85
CA VAL A 351 4.97 -51.61 10.67
C VAL A 351 4.28 -52.95 10.84
N VAL A 352 2.95 -52.95 10.86
CA VAL A 352 2.13 -54.02 10.25
C VAL A 352 0.92 -53.37 9.60
N SER A 353 0.78 -53.64 8.31
CA SER A 353 -0.33 -53.31 7.41
C SER A 353 -1.46 -54.32 7.59
N ASP A 354 -2.73 -53.90 7.53
CA ASP A 354 -3.64 -54.48 6.54
C ASP A 354 -4.89 -53.62 6.25
N LYS A 355 -5.40 -53.84 5.03
CA LYS A 355 -6.43 -53.11 4.29
C LYS A 355 -7.87 -53.38 4.78
N SER A 356 -8.80 -52.44 4.56
CA SER A 356 -9.97 -52.57 3.64
C SER A 356 -11.06 -51.51 3.88
N ASP A 357 -11.42 -50.84 2.77
CA ASP A 357 -12.73 -50.48 2.21
C ASP A 357 -13.92 -49.87 3.01
N ASP A 358 -14.57 -48.96 2.27
CA ASP A 358 -15.98 -48.53 2.25
C ASP A 358 -16.54 -47.48 3.22
N ALA A 359 -17.13 -46.45 2.59
CA ALA A 359 -18.10 -45.48 3.13
C ALA A 359 -19.53 -46.08 3.08
N PRO A 360 -20.64 -45.34 3.32
CA PRO A 360 -20.88 -44.07 4.02
C PRO A 360 -22.03 -44.18 5.08
N GLY A 361 -22.21 -43.15 5.93
CA GLY A 361 -23.37 -43.08 6.83
C GLY A 361 -23.52 -41.74 7.54
N ASP A 362 -24.68 -41.14 7.36
CA ASP A 362 -25.11 -39.78 7.70
C ASP A 362 -25.50 -39.59 9.18
N ASP A 363 -25.69 -38.32 9.54
CA ASP A 363 -26.65 -37.77 10.52
C ASP A 363 -26.23 -37.36 11.96
N LYS A 364 -26.44 -36.04 12.18
CA LYS A 364 -26.86 -35.29 13.40
C LYS A 364 -25.87 -34.70 14.41
N LYS A 365 -25.73 -33.36 14.26
CA LYS A 365 -26.06 -32.26 15.21
C LYS A 365 -25.50 -32.30 16.64
N SER A 366 -24.69 -31.31 16.98
CA SER A 366 -25.05 -30.27 17.99
C SER A 366 -24.01 -29.14 18.05
N GLN A 367 -24.53 -27.91 18.04
CA GLN A 367 -23.85 -26.64 18.35
C GLN A 367 -24.53 -26.07 19.61
N PRO A 368 -23.83 -25.37 20.52
CA PRO A 368 -24.48 -24.52 21.52
C PRO A 368 -24.45 -23.05 21.12
N GLU A 369 -25.67 -22.53 20.96
CA GLU A 369 -26.23 -21.22 21.33
C GLU A 369 -25.41 -19.92 21.36
N GLY A 370 -26.04 -18.88 20.79
CA GLY A 370 -25.70 -17.47 21.00
C GLY A 370 -26.71 -16.49 20.37
N ASN A 371 -27.82 -16.25 21.07
CA ASN A 371 -28.68 -15.04 21.06
C ASN A 371 -28.79 -14.20 19.76
N LYS A 372 -29.74 -14.51 18.88
CA LYS A 372 -30.26 -13.60 17.82
C LYS A 372 -31.76 -13.81 17.53
N SER A 373 -32.61 -13.98 18.55
CA SER A 373 -34.02 -14.35 18.35
C SER A 373 -35.02 -13.39 19.02
N ALA A 374 -34.93 -12.09 18.73
CA ALA A 374 -35.98 -11.15 19.14
C ALA A 374 -36.45 -10.18 18.03
N VAL A 375 -35.72 -10.09 16.91
CA VAL A 375 -36.08 -9.19 15.78
C VAL A 375 -36.66 -9.97 14.59
N HIS A 376 -36.42 -11.28 14.50
CA HIS A 376 -36.92 -12.12 13.40
C HIS A 376 -38.43 -12.44 13.48
N ASP A 377 -39.05 -12.25 14.65
CA ASP A 377 -40.44 -12.69 14.92
C ASP A 377 -41.51 -11.72 14.38
N LEU A 378 -41.16 -10.48 14.03
CA LEU A 378 -42.12 -9.53 13.44
C LEU A 378 -42.36 -9.75 11.94
N PHE A 379 -41.51 -10.50 11.24
CA PHE A 379 -41.57 -10.67 9.79
C PHE A 379 -42.06 -12.06 9.35
N GLY A 380 -42.39 -12.96 10.28
CA GLY A 380 -42.79 -14.35 10.01
C GLY A 380 -44.12 -14.54 9.27
N GLY A 381 -44.85 -13.46 8.96
CA GLY A 381 -46.12 -13.50 8.23
C GLY A 381 -46.01 -13.18 6.73
N LEU A 382 -44.81 -12.94 6.20
CA LEU A 382 -44.61 -12.64 4.78
C LEU A 382 -44.46 -13.94 3.96
N PRO A 383 -44.99 -13.97 2.71
CA PRO A 383 -44.74 -15.08 1.80
C PRO A 383 -43.23 -15.36 1.66
N ALA A 384 -42.87 -16.64 1.52
CA ALA A 384 -41.48 -17.09 1.53
C ALA A 384 -40.62 -16.36 0.47
N GLU A 385 -41.23 -15.93 -0.64
CA GLU A 385 -40.55 -15.17 -1.70
C GLU A 385 -40.02 -13.81 -1.21
N PHE A 386 -40.71 -13.16 -0.27
CA PHE A 386 -40.30 -11.87 0.29
C PHE A 386 -39.17 -11.99 1.29
N TYR A 387 -39.15 -13.08 2.07
CA TYR A 387 -38.05 -13.34 3.00
C TYR A 387 -36.75 -13.58 2.26
N HIS A 388 -36.82 -14.29 1.14
CA HIS A 388 -35.68 -14.51 0.24
C HIS A 388 -35.13 -13.19 -0.32
N TYR A 389 -36.01 -12.28 -0.78
CA TYR A 389 -35.60 -10.99 -1.32
C TYR A 389 -34.93 -10.06 -0.29
N TYR A 390 -35.49 -9.94 0.92
CA TYR A 390 -34.99 -8.98 1.92
C TYR A 390 -33.86 -9.53 2.80
N HIS A 391 -33.83 -10.84 3.04
CA HIS A 391 -32.89 -11.45 3.98
C HIS A 391 -31.99 -12.53 3.39
N GLY A 392 -32.28 -13.04 2.19
CA GLY A 392 -31.47 -14.08 1.53
C GLY A 392 -30.03 -13.63 1.30
N SER A 393 -29.84 -12.35 0.94
CA SER A 393 -28.52 -11.78 0.64
C SER A 393 -27.55 -11.72 1.83
N ASN A 394 -28.04 -11.90 3.06
CA ASN A 394 -27.20 -11.95 4.25
C ASN A 394 -26.52 -13.33 4.43
N ALA A 395 -27.05 -14.38 3.80
CA ALA A 395 -26.60 -15.76 3.97
C ALA A 395 -26.05 -16.39 2.67
N ASP A 396 -26.54 -15.97 1.51
CA ASP A 396 -26.13 -16.52 0.21
C ASP A 396 -25.81 -15.43 -0.82
N MET A 397 -24.60 -15.48 -1.38
CA MET A 397 -24.14 -14.58 -2.44
C MET A 397 -24.95 -14.74 -3.74
N GLY A 398 -25.51 -15.93 -4.00
CA GLY A 398 -26.37 -16.18 -5.16
C GLY A 398 -27.59 -15.27 -5.16
N THR A 399 -28.31 -15.22 -4.03
CA THR A 399 -29.47 -14.34 -3.85
C THR A 399 -29.13 -12.84 -3.98
N LEU A 400 -27.97 -12.40 -3.49
CA LEU A 400 -27.53 -11.01 -3.63
C LEU A 400 -27.32 -10.65 -5.12
N ILE A 401 -26.77 -11.57 -5.91
CA ILE A 401 -26.58 -11.38 -7.36
C ILE A 401 -27.93 -11.32 -8.09
N GLU A 402 -28.89 -12.15 -7.71
CA GLU A 402 -30.24 -12.13 -8.29
C GLU A 402 -30.98 -10.82 -7.99
N VAL A 403 -30.98 -10.38 -6.73
CA VAL A 403 -31.54 -9.07 -6.34
C VAL A 403 -30.84 -7.96 -7.13
N ARG A 404 -29.51 -8.01 -7.26
CA ARG A 404 -28.79 -7.00 -8.05
C ARG A 404 -29.18 -6.98 -9.53
N ARG A 405 -29.33 -8.16 -10.15
CA ARG A 405 -29.75 -8.30 -11.55
C ARG A 405 -31.16 -7.75 -11.79
N THR A 406 -32.08 -7.97 -10.86
CA THR A 406 -33.43 -7.39 -10.95
C THR A 406 -33.41 -5.87 -10.85
N TRP A 407 -32.55 -5.29 -10.00
CA TRP A 407 -32.34 -3.84 -9.94
C TRP A 407 -31.67 -3.26 -11.17
N ASP A 408 -30.72 -3.98 -11.77
CA ASP A 408 -30.04 -3.54 -13.00
C ASP A 408 -31.04 -3.39 -14.16
N ALA A 409 -32.15 -4.14 -14.17
CA ALA A 409 -33.26 -3.97 -15.11
C ALA A 409 -33.97 -2.62 -15.00
N PHE A 410 -33.82 -1.86 -13.90
CA PHE A 410 -34.36 -0.49 -13.77
C PHE A 410 -33.32 0.60 -14.02
N ILE A 411 -32.05 0.22 -14.15
CA ILE A 411 -30.90 1.13 -14.28
C ILE A 411 -30.36 1.15 -15.72
N MET A 412 -30.52 0.04 -16.47
CA MET A 412 -30.02 -0.07 -17.85
C MET A 412 -30.87 0.69 -18.88
N PRO A 413 -30.27 1.24 -19.96
CA PRO A 413 -31.00 1.84 -21.07
C PRO A 413 -31.79 0.76 -21.83
N GLY A 414 -33.11 0.68 -21.59
CA GLY A 414 -34.01 -0.29 -22.23
C GLY A 414 -34.87 -1.12 -21.28
N GLY A 415 -34.63 -1.04 -19.96
CA GLY A 415 -35.50 -1.65 -18.97
C GLY A 415 -36.69 -0.77 -18.55
N SER A 416 -37.60 -1.29 -17.70
CA SER A 416 -38.82 -0.56 -17.33
C SER A 416 -38.47 0.75 -16.63
N ARG A 417 -38.89 1.87 -17.23
CA ARG A 417 -38.47 3.21 -16.85
C ARG A 417 -39.03 3.58 -15.49
N ILE A 418 -38.15 3.87 -14.51
CA ILE A 418 -38.51 4.76 -13.40
C ILE A 418 -39.11 6.03 -14.05
N PRO A 419 -40.35 6.42 -13.72
CA PRO A 419 -40.99 7.54 -14.39
C PRO A 419 -40.14 8.81 -14.29
N ALA A 420 -39.91 9.46 -15.44
CA ALA A 420 -39.15 10.71 -15.51
C ALA A 420 -39.89 11.91 -14.90
N HIS A 421 -41.11 11.70 -14.41
CA HIS A 421 -41.96 12.67 -13.73
C HIS A 421 -42.23 12.21 -12.30
N TRP A 422 -42.57 13.16 -11.44
CA TRP A 422 -42.96 12.86 -10.06
C TRP A 422 -44.20 11.97 -10.05
N VAL A 423 -44.08 10.76 -9.50
CA VAL A 423 -45.22 9.89 -9.20
C VAL A 423 -45.71 10.25 -7.81
N GLN A 424 -46.99 10.56 -7.69
CA GLN A 424 -47.61 10.81 -6.39
C GLN A 424 -47.55 9.51 -5.57
N PRO A 425 -46.93 9.52 -4.37
CA PRO A 425 -46.90 8.33 -3.54
C PRO A 425 -48.32 7.97 -3.06
N PRO A 426 -48.61 6.68 -2.84
CA PRO A 426 -49.84 6.28 -2.18
C PRO A 426 -49.94 6.91 -0.78
N PRO A 427 -51.16 7.06 -0.23
CA PRO A 427 -51.34 7.54 1.12
C PRO A 427 -50.56 6.66 2.12
N PRO A 428 -50.04 7.24 3.21
CA PRO A 428 -49.28 6.49 4.21
C PRO A 428 -50.12 5.32 4.75
N ALA A 429 -49.47 4.17 4.89
CA ALA A 429 -50.14 2.92 5.26
C ALA A 429 -50.83 2.99 6.63
N ASP A 430 -50.27 3.78 7.57
CA ASP A 430 -50.80 3.96 8.92
C ASP A 430 -50.70 5.42 9.40
N GLU A 431 -51.55 5.76 10.36
CA GLU A 431 -51.62 7.09 11.00
C GLU A 431 -50.29 7.50 11.67
N ILE A 432 -49.55 6.52 12.19
CA ILE A 432 -48.21 6.73 12.75
C ILE A 432 -47.25 7.25 11.66
N TRP A 433 -47.23 6.62 10.49
CA TRP A 433 -46.39 7.06 9.36
C TRP A 433 -46.82 8.43 8.83
N ALA A 434 -48.13 8.69 8.78
CA ALA A 434 -48.66 9.99 8.41
C ALA A 434 -48.14 11.11 9.32
N SER A 435 -48.04 10.85 10.63
CA SER A 435 -47.58 11.84 11.61
C SER A 435 -46.13 12.33 11.38
N TYR A 436 -45.27 11.48 10.81
CA TYR A 436 -43.88 11.84 10.50
C TYR A 436 -43.73 12.65 9.20
N LEU A 437 -44.70 12.57 8.29
CA LEU A 437 -44.68 13.28 7.01
C LEU A 437 -45.26 14.71 7.14
N VAL A 438 -46.09 14.95 8.14
CA VAL A 438 -46.61 16.28 8.46
C VAL A 438 -45.59 17.01 9.33
N GLN A 439 -44.71 17.80 8.72
CA GLN A 439 -43.90 18.77 9.48
C GLN A 439 -44.83 19.72 10.23
N LYS A 440 -44.86 19.59 11.56
CA LYS A 440 -45.48 20.57 12.45
C LYS A 440 -44.82 21.92 12.22
N GLN A 441 -45.50 22.84 11.53
CA GLN A 441 -45.16 24.26 11.61
C GLN A 441 -45.63 24.80 12.96
N ASP A 442 -44.98 24.36 14.04
CA ASP A 442 -45.17 24.93 15.36
C ASP A 442 -43.95 25.79 15.71
N GLY A 443 -44.15 27.11 15.60
CA GLY A 443 -43.71 28.09 16.58
C GLY A 443 -42.23 28.17 16.95
N ALA A 444 -41.61 29.28 16.54
CA ALA A 444 -40.41 29.85 17.12
C ALA A 444 -40.17 29.56 18.61
N ARG A 445 -39.03 28.94 18.96
CA ARG A 445 -38.17 29.31 20.10
C ARG A 445 -36.85 28.53 20.13
N ASN A 446 -35.77 29.30 20.10
CA ASN A 446 -34.45 29.06 20.71
C ASN A 446 -33.66 27.80 20.35
N GLN A 447 -32.70 27.96 19.42
CA GLN A 447 -31.39 27.31 19.51
C GLN A 447 -30.28 28.32 19.12
N PRO A 448 -29.08 28.25 19.74
CA PRO A 448 -28.11 29.34 19.81
C PRO A 448 -27.23 29.45 18.56
N LYS A 449 -26.84 30.69 18.25
CA LYS A 449 -25.88 31.05 17.20
C LYS A 449 -24.56 30.30 17.39
N ARG A 450 -24.28 29.30 16.55
CA ARG A 450 -22.91 28.83 16.34
C ARG A 450 -22.16 29.88 15.49
N LYS A 451 -21.24 30.58 16.15
CA LYS A 451 -20.26 31.50 15.56
C LYS A 451 -19.55 30.81 14.39
N ARG A 452 -19.62 31.43 13.21
CA ARG A 452 -18.61 31.22 12.17
C ARG A 452 -17.33 31.89 12.67
N GLY A 453 -16.31 31.08 12.96
CA GLY A 453 -14.94 31.56 13.09
C GLY A 453 -14.32 31.61 11.71
N ASP A 454 -13.78 32.77 11.35
CA ASP A 454 -12.94 33.01 10.20
C ASP A 454 -11.69 32.11 10.22
N ARG A 455 -11.40 31.48 9.08
CA ARG A 455 -10.08 31.46 8.42
C ARG A 455 -10.19 30.86 7.02
#